data_AF-A0A2E7LUC9-F1
#
_entry.id   AF-A0A2E7LUC9-F1
#
_cell.length_a   1.000
_cell.length_b   1.000
_cell.length_c   1.000
_cell.angle_alpha   90.00
_cell.angle_beta   90.00
_cell.angle_gamma   90.00
#
_symmetry.space_group_name_H-M   'P 1'
#
loop_
_entity.id
_entity.type
_entity.pdbx_description
1 polymer ?
#
loop_
_entity_poly.entity_id
_entity_poly.type
_entity_poly.pdbx_seq_one_letter_code
_entity_poly.pdbx_strand_id
1 'polypeptide(L)'
;MPKIPTYKARGQITTQAPSIQTGLQISPTATAAAKLIKPLTQVAEYYERERMIAEKADAEKQYLELSTELDEIENNAGKLFDPLEASKIFNTQANFLIKEKLGQNKNKRVKKMMSDLFDQDVIIRNNNVKKLARKELDKQEEYNFNTKYEINLSKYKLATNQTEKDFYKNQIFSNQESRSLYFNDSESTKNIAMDSINKDLLVSDVEQLIEKKQYDKAKNILENVDNTPYLDSDKRTSLLSKINDEYEKVLADANIDNLILSKSGVYVVGGELKNIDGSQIKQKDLESGMNRMTMAVNEQGNNKYSTSQVVELSIANNAAVPFYKSILVSGIANISDTGDKTLTEKGLEIYRFYKNQNGLSTLRATYNLDKETLESYSRLDFATNVLKQTFDSAFKTELDIKNKPEDYRARIIQDKKIDSKFAEIDMPGLFDPEIQNVQTVKYLLKNIANIYFKSGGTEDDALDGAVKYIEQNYRFDSFNQIVPNDNSLPEYHDASIKTYIKKIYDEGLINKEKHNLDDIYPAYFSYGDFSNQQGFVLRNRKTGEALTISASPPLGDFDERTYNSSRMTQDDVVKIIYPLIQDEKYRSWILKFNLLKDKRKKIQNLKEPVVVSGFGDPID
;
A
#
# COMPACT_ATOMS: atom_id res chain seq x y z
N MET A 1 -69.46 71.92 33.16
CA MET A 1 -69.84 71.22 31.90
C MET A 1 -71.36 71.23 31.81
N PRO A 2 -72.04 71.29 30.64
CA PRO A 2 -71.56 71.19 29.26
C PRO A 2 -72.08 72.28 28.28
N LYS A 3 -71.53 72.18 27.06
CA LYS A 3 -71.65 72.91 25.78
C LYS A 3 -72.84 73.85 25.50
N ILE A 4 -72.46 75.06 25.07
CA ILE A 4 -73.26 76.13 24.45
C ILE A 4 -73.55 75.80 22.97
N PRO A 5 -74.74 76.19 22.44
CA PRO A 5 -75.26 75.81 21.13
C PRO A 5 -74.95 76.84 20.03
N THR A 6 -75.22 76.48 18.77
CA THR A 6 -75.98 77.34 17.83
C THR A 6 -76.28 76.61 16.52
N TYR A 7 -77.56 76.41 16.26
CA TYR A 7 -78.13 76.25 14.92
C TYR A 7 -78.40 77.64 14.34
N LYS A 8 -78.11 77.88 13.06
CA LYS A 8 -78.88 78.80 12.20
C LYS A 8 -78.72 78.47 10.72
N ALA A 9 -79.84 78.64 10.03
CA ALA A 9 -80.27 78.02 8.79
C ALA A 9 -79.89 78.77 7.50
N ARG A 10 -80.06 78.07 6.37
CA ARG A 10 -80.62 78.51 5.06
C ARG A 10 -80.42 77.31 4.11
N GLY A 11 -81.36 76.77 3.35
CA GLY A 11 -82.68 77.20 2.87
C GLY A 11 -82.82 76.48 1.52
N GLN A 12 -83.93 75.77 1.29
CA GLN A 12 -84.10 74.88 0.15
C GLN A 12 -85.26 75.38 -0.75
N ILE A 13 -85.04 75.25 -2.07
CA ILE A 13 -85.96 75.13 -3.23
C ILE A 13 -86.86 76.32 -3.63
N THR A 14 -86.69 76.85 -4.87
CA THR A 14 -87.65 76.80 -6.01
C THR A 14 -87.32 77.80 -7.14
N THR A 15 -87.67 77.39 -8.38
CA THR A 15 -87.48 77.96 -9.73
C THR A 15 -88.23 79.28 -10.04
N GLN A 16 -87.59 80.22 -10.78
CA GLN A 16 -88.15 81.05 -11.90
C GLN A 16 -87.10 82.07 -12.47
N ALA A 17 -87.16 82.36 -13.79
CA ALA A 17 -86.28 83.23 -14.59
C ALA A 17 -86.63 84.75 -14.50
N PRO A 18 -85.75 85.72 -14.92
CA PRO A 18 -85.71 86.21 -16.32
C PRO A 18 -84.34 86.72 -16.86
N SER A 19 -84.35 86.99 -18.18
CA SER A 19 -83.32 87.45 -19.14
C SER A 19 -82.90 88.94 -19.11
N ILE A 20 -81.76 89.29 -19.77
CA ILE A 20 -81.47 90.40 -20.75
C ILE A 20 -79.90 90.53 -20.89
N GLN A 21 -79.19 90.08 -21.96
CA GLN A 21 -78.93 90.66 -23.31
C GLN A 21 -78.27 92.08 -23.28
N THR A 22 -77.05 92.38 -23.75
CA THR A 22 -76.42 92.34 -25.10
C THR A 22 -74.98 92.91 -24.95
N GLY A 23 -74.00 92.85 -25.87
CA GLY A 23 -73.90 92.38 -27.24
C GLY A 23 -72.55 92.83 -27.86
N LEU A 24 -71.88 91.91 -28.57
CA LEU A 24 -71.01 92.09 -29.76
C LEU A 24 -69.99 90.94 -29.84
N GLN A 25 -70.43 89.81 -30.39
CA GLN A 25 -69.56 88.83 -31.03
C GLN A 25 -69.22 89.35 -32.43
N ILE A 26 -67.95 89.55 -32.73
CA ILE A 26 -67.45 89.58 -34.11
C ILE A 26 -66.69 88.27 -34.32
N SER A 27 -67.30 87.37 -35.10
CA SER A 27 -66.76 86.05 -35.43
C SER A 27 -65.62 86.15 -36.45
N PRO A 28 -64.50 85.43 -36.28
CA PRO A 28 -63.38 85.37 -37.24
C PRO A 28 -63.72 84.59 -38.52
N THR A 29 -64.99 84.20 -38.75
CA THR A 29 -65.45 83.54 -39.98
C THR A 29 -65.93 84.50 -41.07
N ALA A 30 -65.88 85.82 -40.85
CA ALA A 30 -66.47 86.83 -41.74
C ALA A 30 -65.47 87.60 -42.63
N THR A 31 -64.31 87.03 -42.96
CA THR A 31 -63.39 87.61 -43.96
C THR A 31 -62.85 86.55 -44.92
N ALA A 32 -62.51 86.96 -46.15
CA ALA A 32 -62.03 86.09 -47.24
C ALA A 32 -60.75 85.29 -46.92
N ALA A 33 -60.10 85.55 -45.78
CA ALA A 33 -59.02 84.72 -45.23
C ALA A 33 -59.51 83.35 -44.68
N ALA A 34 -60.79 83.19 -44.37
CA ALA A 34 -61.34 81.95 -43.79
C ALA A 34 -61.38 80.75 -44.78
N LYS A 35 -61.33 80.99 -46.10
CA LYS A 35 -61.22 79.92 -47.10
C LYS A 35 -59.80 79.34 -47.25
N LEU A 36 -58.77 80.03 -46.73
CA LEU A 36 -57.41 79.48 -46.60
C LEU A 36 -57.27 78.61 -45.34
N ILE A 37 -58.17 78.74 -44.35
CA ILE A 37 -58.08 78.02 -43.06
C ILE A 37 -58.35 76.52 -43.22
N LYS A 38 -59.25 76.07 -44.11
CA LYS A 38 -59.55 74.63 -44.29
C LYS A 38 -58.37 73.80 -44.84
N PRO A 39 -57.68 74.22 -45.92
CA PRO A 39 -56.43 73.58 -46.33
C PRO A 39 -55.34 73.67 -45.25
N LEU A 40 -55.23 74.80 -44.55
CA LEU A 40 -54.28 74.99 -43.45
C LEU A 40 -54.54 74.07 -42.25
N THR A 41 -55.79 73.78 -41.89
CA THR A 41 -56.13 72.84 -40.80
C THR A 41 -55.85 71.39 -41.18
N GLN A 42 -56.14 70.96 -42.41
CA GLN A 42 -55.85 69.59 -42.86
C GLN A 42 -54.35 69.36 -43.09
N VAL A 43 -53.64 70.35 -43.63
CA VAL A 43 -52.18 70.32 -43.79
C VAL A 43 -51.50 70.39 -42.41
N ALA A 44 -51.97 71.22 -41.48
CA ALA A 44 -51.49 71.21 -40.10
C ALA A 44 -51.76 69.89 -39.38
N GLU A 45 -52.93 69.26 -39.57
CA GLU A 45 -53.23 67.92 -39.04
C GLU A 45 -52.39 66.81 -39.67
N TYR A 46 -52.01 66.94 -40.94
CA TYR A 46 -51.13 66.02 -41.63
C TYR A 46 -49.67 66.17 -41.14
N TYR A 47 -49.16 67.40 -41.06
CA TYR A 47 -47.84 67.70 -40.48
C TYR A 47 -47.75 67.32 -39.00
N GLU A 48 -48.80 67.51 -38.20
CA GLU A 48 -48.84 67.03 -36.82
C GLU A 48 -48.82 65.50 -36.72
N ARG A 49 -49.42 64.78 -37.69
CA ARG A 49 -49.34 63.31 -37.77
C ARG A 49 -47.97 62.82 -38.19
N GLU A 50 -47.35 63.40 -39.23
CA GLU A 50 -45.98 63.06 -39.63
C GLU A 50 -44.99 63.36 -38.51
N ARG A 51 -45.14 64.51 -37.83
CA ARG A 51 -44.32 64.85 -36.66
C ARG A 51 -44.54 63.86 -35.51
N MET A 52 -45.77 63.46 -35.24
CA MET A 52 -46.07 62.47 -34.19
C MET A 52 -45.47 61.09 -34.50
N ILE A 53 -45.51 60.65 -35.76
CA ILE A 53 -44.89 59.40 -36.20
C ILE A 53 -43.36 59.47 -36.05
N ALA A 54 -42.74 60.58 -36.46
CA ALA A 54 -41.30 60.79 -36.31
C ALA A 54 -40.88 60.88 -34.83
N GLU A 55 -41.63 61.59 -34.00
CA GLU A 55 -41.41 61.68 -32.55
C GLU A 55 -41.57 60.30 -31.87
N LYS A 56 -42.53 59.48 -32.31
CA LYS A 56 -42.72 58.12 -31.82
C LYS A 56 -41.56 57.20 -32.22
N ALA A 57 -41.13 57.25 -33.48
CA ALA A 57 -40.00 56.45 -33.96
C ALA A 57 -38.68 56.83 -33.25
N ASP A 58 -38.46 58.12 -32.98
CA ASP A 58 -37.32 58.60 -32.19
C ASP A 58 -37.40 58.14 -30.73
N ALA A 59 -38.59 58.20 -30.11
CA ALA A 59 -38.83 57.67 -28.77
C ALA A 59 -38.54 56.16 -28.68
N GLU A 60 -39.01 55.37 -29.66
CA GLU A 60 -38.81 53.92 -29.72
C GLU A 60 -37.34 53.56 -29.94
N LYS A 61 -36.63 54.27 -30.82
CA LYS A 61 -35.19 54.06 -31.02
C LYS A 61 -34.38 54.30 -29.75
N GLN A 62 -34.61 55.45 -29.10
CA GLN A 62 -33.91 55.79 -27.85
C GLN A 62 -34.31 54.85 -26.70
N TYR A 63 -35.56 54.39 -26.68
CA TYR A 63 -36.03 53.37 -25.74
C TYR A 63 -35.28 52.03 -25.94
N LEU A 64 -35.14 51.54 -27.18
CA LEU A 64 -34.44 50.28 -27.47
C LEU A 64 -32.95 50.32 -27.09
N GLU A 65 -32.27 51.43 -27.37
CA GLU A 65 -30.89 51.64 -26.97
C GLU A 65 -30.75 51.58 -25.43
N LEU A 66 -31.65 52.25 -24.70
CA LEU A 66 -31.64 52.20 -23.23
C LEU A 66 -32.05 50.84 -22.65
N SER A 67 -32.97 50.15 -23.32
CA SER A 67 -33.47 48.83 -22.90
C SER A 67 -32.33 47.81 -22.83
N THR A 68 -31.36 47.90 -23.74
CA THR A 68 -30.16 47.04 -23.74
C THR A 68 -29.27 47.32 -22.53
N GLU A 69 -29.06 48.60 -22.16
CA GLU A 69 -28.31 48.97 -20.95
C GLU A 69 -29.07 48.55 -19.67
N LEU A 70 -30.39 48.62 -19.69
CA LEU A 70 -31.24 48.12 -18.60
C LEU A 70 -31.18 46.58 -18.47
N ASP A 71 -31.02 45.82 -19.56
CA ASP A 71 -30.80 44.37 -19.53
C ASP A 71 -29.51 44.01 -18.78
N GLU A 72 -28.43 44.78 -18.98
CA GLU A 72 -27.16 44.56 -18.26
C GLU A 72 -27.30 44.84 -16.76
N ILE A 73 -27.98 45.94 -16.40
CA ILE A 73 -28.26 46.31 -15.01
C ILE A 73 -29.15 45.24 -14.36
N GLU A 74 -30.19 44.76 -15.06
CA GLU A 74 -31.07 43.67 -14.62
C GLU A 74 -30.26 42.39 -14.33
N ASN A 75 -29.44 41.95 -15.29
CA ASN A 75 -28.65 40.74 -15.13
C ASN A 75 -27.62 40.83 -14.01
N ASN A 76 -26.95 41.99 -13.86
CA ASN A 76 -25.95 42.17 -12.81
C ASN A 76 -26.57 42.30 -11.43
N ALA A 77 -27.67 43.04 -11.29
CA ALA A 77 -28.41 43.11 -10.02
C ALA A 77 -29.01 41.73 -9.67
N GLY A 78 -29.46 40.97 -10.66
CA GLY A 78 -29.99 39.62 -10.49
C GLY A 78 -28.98 38.57 -10.01
N LYS A 79 -27.67 38.85 -10.04
CA LYS A 79 -26.62 37.98 -9.48
C LYS A 79 -26.50 38.07 -7.96
N LEU A 80 -27.13 39.06 -7.33
CA LEU A 80 -27.17 39.20 -5.88
C LEU A 80 -28.20 38.25 -5.30
N PHE A 81 -27.84 37.49 -4.26
CA PHE A 81 -28.75 36.50 -3.69
C PHE A 81 -29.88 37.13 -2.85
N ASP A 82 -29.71 38.32 -2.26
CA ASP A 82 -30.78 38.99 -1.52
C ASP A 82 -31.74 39.71 -2.49
N PRO A 83 -33.01 39.27 -2.63
CA PRO A 83 -33.94 39.87 -3.58
C PRO A 83 -34.32 41.32 -3.24
N LEU A 84 -34.27 41.72 -1.97
CA LEU A 84 -34.55 43.10 -1.55
C LEU A 84 -33.39 44.01 -1.93
N GLU A 85 -32.16 43.58 -1.66
CA GLU A 85 -30.96 44.32 -2.04
C GLU A 85 -30.82 44.41 -3.56
N ALA A 86 -31.00 43.29 -4.27
CA ALA A 86 -31.01 43.22 -5.73
C ALA A 86 -32.02 44.20 -6.34
N SER A 87 -33.25 44.20 -5.83
CA SER A 87 -34.31 45.12 -6.26
C SER A 87 -33.96 46.57 -6.00
N LYS A 88 -33.35 46.89 -4.85
CA LYS A 88 -32.92 48.24 -4.51
C LYS A 88 -31.84 48.75 -5.46
N ILE A 89 -30.82 47.92 -5.71
CA ILE A 89 -29.70 48.24 -6.61
C ILE A 89 -30.19 48.44 -8.04
N PHE A 90 -31.02 47.53 -8.55
CA PHE A 90 -31.65 47.67 -9.87
C PHE A 90 -32.42 48.99 -9.96
N ASN A 91 -33.33 49.27 -9.02
CA ASN A 91 -34.14 50.49 -9.07
C ASN A 91 -33.29 51.76 -8.98
N THR A 92 -32.20 51.78 -8.21
CA THR A 92 -31.32 52.95 -8.14
C THR A 92 -30.58 53.17 -9.45
N GLN A 93 -29.99 52.11 -10.02
CA GLN A 93 -29.22 52.21 -11.27
C GLN A 93 -30.12 52.50 -12.47
N ALA A 94 -31.26 51.81 -12.60
CA ALA A 94 -32.23 52.02 -13.67
C ALA A 94 -32.83 53.44 -13.63
N ASN A 95 -33.26 53.92 -12.45
CA ASN A 95 -33.83 55.27 -12.35
C ASN A 95 -32.80 56.38 -12.59
N PHE A 96 -31.53 56.16 -12.22
CA PHE A 96 -30.46 57.10 -12.54
C PHE A 96 -30.28 57.20 -14.06
N LEU A 97 -30.16 56.05 -14.73
CA LEU A 97 -29.96 55.96 -16.17
C LEU A 97 -31.14 56.56 -16.96
N ILE A 98 -32.37 56.24 -16.57
CA ILE A 98 -33.59 56.78 -17.18
C ILE A 98 -33.65 58.31 -17.00
N LYS A 99 -33.36 58.83 -15.80
CA LYS A 99 -33.35 60.28 -15.54
C LYS A 99 -32.30 61.01 -16.37
N GLU A 100 -31.12 60.43 -16.52
CA GLU A 100 -30.04 61.01 -17.33
C GLU A 100 -30.48 61.16 -18.79
N LYS A 101 -31.05 60.11 -19.38
CA LYS A 101 -31.45 60.11 -20.80
C LYS A 101 -32.70 60.95 -21.07
N LEU A 102 -33.68 60.94 -20.16
CA LEU A 102 -34.81 61.88 -20.22
C LEU A 102 -34.35 63.34 -20.09
N GLY A 103 -33.27 63.60 -19.34
CA GLY A 103 -32.65 64.92 -19.21
C GLY A 103 -32.04 65.43 -20.52
N GLN A 104 -31.38 64.54 -21.26
CA GLN A 104 -30.67 64.85 -22.52
C GLN A 104 -31.58 65.13 -23.71
N ASN A 105 -32.80 64.56 -23.75
CA ASN A 105 -33.75 64.83 -24.84
C ASN A 105 -34.27 66.28 -24.76
N LYS A 106 -34.49 66.98 -25.88
CA LYS A 106 -35.03 68.36 -25.90
C LYS A 106 -36.54 68.42 -26.17
N ASN A 107 -37.13 67.37 -26.74
CA ASN A 107 -38.53 67.32 -27.13
C ASN A 107 -39.42 66.81 -25.97
N LYS A 108 -40.35 67.66 -25.50
CA LYS A 108 -41.26 67.35 -24.38
C LYS A 108 -42.20 66.17 -24.66
N ARG A 109 -42.64 65.97 -25.92
CA ARG A 109 -43.54 64.86 -26.29
C ARG A 109 -42.80 63.53 -26.29
N VAL A 110 -41.60 63.50 -26.87
CA VAL A 110 -40.72 62.32 -26.88
C VAL A 110 -40.33 61.91 -25.45
N LYS A 111 -39.98 62.88 -24.58
CA LYS A 111 -39.76 62.60 -23.14
C LYS A 111 -40.93 61.92 -22.46
N LYS A 112 -42.16 62.39 -22.72
CA LYS A 112 -43.36 61.82 -22.12
C LYS A 112 -43.59 60.38 -22.61
N MET A 113 -43.48 60.16 -23.92
CA MET A 113 -43.61 58.82 -24.52
C MET A 113 -42.57 57.85 -23.96
N MET A 114 -41.31 58.27 -23.83
CA MET A 114 -40.25 57.47 -23.22
C MET A 114 -40.52 57.18 -21.73
N SER A 115 -40.97 58.17 -20.95
CA SER A 115 -41.31 57.99 -19.53
C SER A 115 -42.39 56.94 -19.33
N ASP A 116 -43.47 57.02 -20.12
CA ASP A 116 -44.59 56.07 -20.03
C ASP A 116 -44.16 54.63 -20.37
N LEU A 117 -43.23 54.46 -21.33
CA LEU A 117 -42.64 53.16 -21.68
C LEU A 117 -41.75 52.61 -20.55
N PHE A 118 -40.88 53.44 -19.96
CA PHE A 118 -39.99 53.01 -18.89
C PHE A 118 -40.70 52.71 -17.58
N ASP A 119 -41.77 53.44 -17.24
CA ASP A 119 -42.53 53.20 -16.00
C ASP A 119 -43.09 51.76 -15.95
N GLN A 120 -43.53 51.22 -17.08
CA GLN A 120 -43.99 49.83 -17.19
C GLN A 120 -42.83 48.84 -17.21
N ASP A 121 -41.80 49.15 -18.01
CA ASP A 121 -40.65 48.25 -18.23
C ASP A 121 -39.84 48.04 -16.94
N VAL A 122 -39.58 49.11 -16.17
CA VAL A 122 -38.86 49.03 -14.88
C VAL A 122 -39.58 48.11 -13.88
N ILE A 123 -40.92 48.09 -13.87
CA ILE A 123 -41.68 47.18 -12.99
C ILE A 123 -41.46 45.72 -13.41
N ILE A 124 -41.52 45.42 -14.71
CA ILE A 124 -41.32 44.07 -15.25
C ILE A 124 -39.90 43.60 -14.95
N ARG A 125 -38.91 44.42 -15.29
CA ARG A 125 -37.49 44.14 -15.08
C ARG A 125 -37.15 43.98 -13.60
N ASN A 126 -37.70 44.82 -12.71
CA ASN A 126 -37.52 44.67 -11.27
C ASN A 126 -38.11 43.34 -10.74
N ASN A 127 -39.23 42.88 -11.31
CA ASN A 127 -39.77 41.56 -10.98
C ASN A 127 -38.87 40.44 -11.51
N ASN A 128 -38.25 40.60 -12.68
CA ASN A 128 -37.26 39.65 -13.19
C ASN A 128 -35.99 39.61 -12.31
N VAL A 129 -35.45 40.76 -11.90
CA VAL A 129 -34.33 40.85 -10.95
C VAL A 129 -34.64 40.05 -9.68
N LYS A 130 -35.83 40.24 -9.10
CA LYS A 130 -36.24 39.46 -7.91
C LYS A 130 -36.30 37.96 -8.18
N LYS A 131 -36.73 37.52 -9.38
CA LYS A 131 -36.73 36.10 -9.76
C LYS A 131 -35.31 35.56 -9.93
N LEU A 132 -34.40 36.32 -10.57
CA LEU A 132 -33.00 35.96 -10.74
C LEU A 132 -32.29 35.85 -9.38
N ALA A 133 -32.46 36.87 -8.53
CA ALA A 133 -31.89 36.90 -7.18
C ALA A 133 -32.36 35.71 -6.32
N ARG A 134 -33.65 35.34 -6.40
CA ARG A 134 -34.17 34.13 -5.75
C ARG A 134 -33.48 32.86 -6.23
N LYS A 135 -33.26 32.71 -7.54
CA LYS A 135 -32.52 31.55 -8.08
C LYS A 135 -31.08 31.48 -7.56
N GLU A 136 -30.41 32.62 -7.38
CA GLU A 136 -29.07 32.65 -6.79
C GLU A 136 -29.11 32.34 -5.29
N LEU A 137 -30.14 32.78 -4.57
CA LEU A 137 -30.37 32.40 -3.17
C LEU A 137 -30.56 30.88 -3.01
N ASP A 138 -31.38 30.28 -3.86
CA ASP A 138 -31.61 28.83 -3.89
C ASP A 138 -30.29 28.06 -4.07
N LYS A 139 -29.45 28.49 -5.03
CA LYS A 139 -28.11 27.90 -5.24
C LYS A 139 -27.19 28.06 -4.03
N GLN A 140 -27.21 29.24 -3.40
CA GLN A 140 -26.39 29.48 -2.21
C GLN A 140 -26.82 28.59 -1.04
N GLU A 141 -28.13 28.37 -0.87
CA GLU A 141 -28.64 27.49 0.18
C GLU A 141 -28.25 26.02 -0.08
N GLU A 142 -28.35 25.54 -1.32
CA GLU A 142 -27.85 24.21 -1.68
C GLU A 142 -26.35 24.06 -1.44
N TYR A 143 -25.56 25.07 -1.82
CA TYR A 143 -24.12 25.09 -1.56
C TYR A 143 -23.80 25.03 -0.07
N ASN A 144 -24.50 25.83 0.74
CA ASN A 144 -24.32 25.85 2.19
C ASN A 144 -24.67 24.50 2.82
N PHE A 145 -25.78 23.90 2.39
CA PHE A 145 -26.19 22.57 2.84
C PHE A 145 -25.15 21.52 2.48
N ASN A 146 -24.76 21.41 1.21
CA ASN A 146 -23.80 20.42 0.73
C ASN A 146 -22.45 20.56 1.47
N THR A 147 -21.99 21.81 1.66
CA THR A 147 -20.74 22.07 2.40
C THR A 147 -20.84 21.59 3.85
N LYS A 148 -21.94 21.91 4.55
CA LYS A 148 -22.14 21.46 5.93
C LYS A 148 -22.31 19.94 6.02
N TYR A 149 -22.99 19.34 5.04
CA TYR A 149 -23.18 17.90 4.93
C TYR A 149 -21.84 17.19 4.88
N GLU A 150 -20.99 17.54 3.90
CA GLU A 150 -19.66 16.92 3.73
C GLU A 150 -18.75 17.11 4.95
N ILE A 151 -18.76 18.32 5.55
CA ILE A 151 -17.97 18.58 6.77
C ILE A 151 -18.43 17.68 7.91
N ASN A 152 -19.75 17.58 8.15
CA ASN A 152 -20.27 16.79 9.26
C ASN A 152 -20.16 15.29 9.00
N LEU A 153 -20.31 14.83 7.75
CA LEU A 153 -20.11 13.42 7.37
C LEU A 153 -18.65 13.01 7.55
N SER A 154 -17.69 13.87 7.17
CA SER A 154 -16.26 13.64 7.42
C SER A 154 -15.95 13.57 8.92
N LYS A 155 -16.52 14.48 9.72
CA LYS A 155 -16.38 14.45 11.19
C LYS A 155 -17.02 13.20 11.81
N TYR A 156 -18.17 12.77 11.30
CA TYR A 156 -18.81 11.51 11.67
C TYR A 156 -17.90 10.31 11.37
N LYS A 157 -17.24 10.31 10.21
CA LYS A 157 -16.31 9.24 9.82
C LYS A 157 -15.08 9.18 10.73
N LEU A 158 -14.61 10.31 11.25
CA LEU A 158 -13.43 10.38 12.13
C LEU A 158 -13.76 10.21 13.62
N ALA A 159 -15.04 10.28 14.01
CA ALA A 159 -15.49 10.17 15.39
C ALA A 159 -15.11 8.81 16.01
N THR A 160 -14.61 8.85 17.24
CA THR A 160 -14.06 7.66 17.93
C THR A 160 -15.06 6.96 18.83
N ASN A 161 -16.13 7.66 19.21
CA ASN A 161 -17.17 7.17 20.13
C ASN A 161 -18.58 7.46 19.59
N GLN A 162 -19.57 6.76 20.14
CA GLN A 162 -20.96 6.85 19.68
C GLN A 162 -21.58 8.23 19.95
N THR A 163 -21.22 8.89 21.05
CA THR A 163 -21.77 10.22 21.41
C THR A 163 -21.41 11.29 20.37
N GLU A 164 -20.17 11.31 19.90
CA GLU A 164 -19.73 12.20 18.83
C GLU A 164 -20.42 11.88 17.51
N LYS A 165 -20.57 10.59 17.18
CA LYS A 165 -21.31 10.15 16.01
C LYS A 165 -22.76 10.64 16.04
N ASP A 166 -23.45 10.46 17.16
CA ASP A 166 -24.83 10.89 17.34
C ASP A 166 -24.96 12.42 17.23
N PHE A 167 -23.99 13.17 17.76
CA PHE A 167 -23.94 14.63 17.60
C PHE A 167 -23.87 15.05 16.12
N TYR A 168 -22.92 14.52 15.35
CA TYR A 168 -22.78 14.89 13.94
C TYR A 168 -23.94 14.39 13.09
N LYS A 169 -24.46 13.19 13.39
CA LYS A 169 -25.69 12.68 12.79
C LYS A 169 -26.83 13.67 12.99
N ASN A 170 -27.09 14.10 14.22
CA ASN A 170 -28.15 15.05 14.54
C ASN A 170 -27.95 16.40 13.83
N GLN A 171 -26.71 16.89 13.71
CA GLN A 171 -26.40 18.10 12.94
C GLN A 171 -26.75 17.93 11.45
N ILE A 172 -26.43 16.79 10.84
CA ILE A 172 -26.78 16.49 9.45
C ILE A 172 -28.31 16.49 9.26
N PHE A 173 -29.04 15.76 10.11
CA PHE A 173 -30.51 15.72 10.06
C PHE A 173 -31.13 17.10 10.24
N SER A 174 -30.68 17.88 11.22
CA SER A 174 -31.19 19.24 11.46
C SER A 174 -30.93 20.20 10.28
N ASN A 175 -29.76 20.09 9.63
CA ASN A 175 -29.48 20.86 8.41
C ASN A 175 -30.39 20.45 7.25
N GLN A 176 -30.67 19.15 7.08
CA GLN A 176 -31.61 18.67 6.06
C GLN A 176 -33.06 19.12 6.34
N GLU A 177 -33.49 19.15 7.60
CA GLU A 177 -34.79 19.70 7.97
C GLU A 177 -34.89 21.19 7.63
N SER A 178 -33.84 21.95 7.96
CA SER A 178 -33.77 23.39 7.65
C SER A 178 -33.83 23.64 6.13
N ARG A 179 -33.09 22.85 5.33
CA ARG A 179 -33.14 22.90 3.86
C ARG A 179 -34.55 22.57 3.34
N SER A 180 -35.17 21.52 3.86
CA SER A 180 -36.50 21.08 3.43
C SER A 180 -37.56 22.15 3.71
N LEU A 181 -37.47 22.84 4.85
CA LEU A 181 -38.32 23.98 5.18
C LEU A 181 -38.12 25.16 4.22
N TYR A 182 -36.87 25.45 3.85
CA TYR A 182 -36.55 26.51 2.90
C TYR A 182 -37.16 26.26 1.51
N PHE A 183 -36.99 25.05 0.97
CA PHE A 183 -37.52 24.67 -0.34
C PHE A 183 -39.01 24.30 -0.33
N ASN A 184 -39.64 24.25 0.86
CA ASN A 184 -41.00 23.77 1.04
C ASN A 184 -41.19 22.37 0.44
N ASP A 185 -40.22 21.48 0.70
CA ASP A 185 -40.20 20.11 0.22
C ASP A 185 -41.41 19.33 0.77
N SER A 186 -41.95 18.42 -0.06
CA SER A 186 -42.98 17.48 0.41
C SER A 186 -42.40 16.51 1.43
N GLU A 187 -43.24 15.93 2.28
CA GLU A 187 -42.81 14.90 3.24
C GLU A 187 -42.13 13.71 2.53
N SER A 188 -42.60 13.34 1.34
CA SER A 188 -41.97 12.29 0.54
C SER A 188 -40.56 12.66 0.08
N THR A 189 -40.36 13.90 -0.38
CA THR A 189 -39.05 14.42 -0.81
C THR A 189 -38.08 14.47 0.38
N LYS A 190 -38.57 14.94 1.53
CA LYS A 190 -37.81 14.95 2.79
C LYS A 190 -37.36 13.55 3.17
N ASN A 191 -38.27 12.58 3.17
CA ASN A 191 -37.95 11.19 3.55
C ASN A 191 -36.92 10.55 2.62
N ILE A 192 -37.00 10.77 1.31
CA ILE A 192 -35.99 10.29 0.35
C ILE A 192 -34.60 10.86 0.68
N ALA A 193 -34.52 12.16 1.00
CA ALA A 193 -33.24 12.77 1.37
C ALA A 193 -32.70 12.24 2.71
N MET A 194 -33.59 12.02 3.70
CA MET A 194 -33.21 11.41 4.98
C MET A 194 -32.73 9.97 4.82
N ASP A 195 -33.34 9.18 3.93
CA ASP A 195 -32.91 7.83 3.61
C ASP A 195 -31.53 7.81 2.93
N SER A 196 -31.26 8.79 2.04
CA SER A 196 -29.93 8.96 1.44
C SER A 196 -28.87 9.26 2.50
N ILE A 197 -29.18 10.13 3.48
CA ILE A 197 -28.29 10.43 4.61
C ILE A 197 -28.03 9.17 5.43
N ASN A 198 -29.09 8.43 5.79
CA ASN A 198 -28.95 7.18 6.55
C ASN A 198 -28.09 6.15 5.80
N LYS A 199 -28.24 6.05 4.48
CA LYS A 199 -27.42 5.20 3.62
C LYS A 199 -25.94 5.59 3.71
N ASP A 200 -25.60 6.87 3.57
CA ASP A 200 -24.21 7.31 3.60
C ASP A 200 -23.56 7.10 4.98
N LEU A 201 -24.30 7.36 6.07
CA LEU A 201 -23.85 7.09 7.44
C LEU A 201 -23.61 5.59 7.66
N LEU A 202 -24.52 4.73 7.20
CA LEU A 202 -24.40 3.28 7.28
C LEU A 202 -23.17 2.78 6.50
N VAL A 203 -22.96 3.27 5.29
CA VAL A 203 -21.78 2.93 4.47
C VAL A 203 -20.51 3.32 5.21
N SER A 204 -20.45 4.52 5.78
CA SER A 204 -19.30 4.97 6.58
C SER A 204 -19.03 4.06 7.78
N ASP A 205 -20.08 3.63 8.50
CA ASP A 205 -19.94 2.72 9.64
C ASP A 205 -19.42 1.35 9.23
N VAL A 206 -19.97 0.77 8.16
CA VAL A 206 -19.53 -0.52 7.62
C VAL A 206 -18.07 -0.44 7.17
N GLU A 207 -17.68 0.63 6.46
CA GLU A 207 -16.29 0.82 6.03
C GLU A 207 -15.32 0.93 7.21
N GLN A 208 -15.68 1.66 8.27
CA GLN A 208 -14.86 1.71 9.48
C GLN A 208 -14.73 0.35 10.17
N LEU A 209 -15.79 -0.45 10.18
CA LEU A 209 -15.74 -1.79 10.75
C LEU A 209 -14.82 -2.70 9.93
N ILE A 210 -14.85 -2.59 8.60
CA ILE A 210 -13.91 -3.29 7.69
C ILE A 210 -12.47 -2.86 7.98
N GLU A 211 -12.19 -1.54 8.07
CA GLU A 211 -10.85 -1.00 8.37
C GLU A 211 -10.33 -1.50 9.74
N LYS A 212 -11.23 -1.65 10.73
CA LYS A 212 -10.94 -2.19 12.06
C LYS A 212 -10.91 -3.73 12.10
N LYS A 213 -11.03 -4.41 10.96
CA LYS A 213 -11.10 -5.88 10.83
C LYS A 213 -12.24 -6.54 11.63
N GLN A 214 -13.33 -5.80 11.87
CA GLN A 214 -14.53 -6.26 12.58
C GLN A 214 -15.59 -6.79 11.59
N TYR A 215 -15.21 -7.76 10.77
CA TYR A 215 -16.00 -8.25 9.63
C TYR A 215 -17.37 -8.81 10.05
N ASP A 216 -17.45 -9.59 11.13
CA ASP A 216 -18.72 -10.15 11.61
C ASP A 216 -19.72 -9.06 12.00
N LYS A 217 -19.26 -7.98 12.63
CA LYS A 217 -20.12 -6.85 12.99
C LYS A 217 -20.61 -6.11 11.74
N ALA A 218 -19.72 -5.87 10.78
CA ALA A 218 -20.07 -5.26 9.50
C ALA A 218 -21.11 -6.10 8.74
N LYS A 219 -20.90 -7.41 8.69
CA LYS A 219 -21.81 -8.38 8.06
C LYS A 219 -23.17 -8.41 8.75
N ASN A 220 -23.23 -8.51 10.08
CA ASN A 220 -24.49 -8.53 10.83
C ASN A 220 -25.33 -7.26 10.60
N ILE A 221 -24.68 -6.10 10.47
CA ILE A 221 -25.37 -4.85 10.13
C ILE A 221 -26.01 -4.93 8.73
N LEU A 222 -25.27 -5.46 7.75
CA LEU A 222 -25.74 -5.61 6.37
C LEU A 222 -26.72 -6.77 6.16
N GLU A 223 -26.77 -7.77 7.03
CA GLU A 223 -27.77 -8.85 6.94
C GLU A 223 -29.10 -8.46 7.59
N ASN A 224 -29.11 -7.43 8.44
CA ASN A 224 -30.32 -6.90 9.04
C ASN A 224 -31.05 -5.94 8.08
N VAL A 225 -31.75 -6.52 7.10
CA VAL A 225 -32.49 -5.78 6.06
C VAL A 225 -33.57 -4.88 6.68
N ASP A 226 -34.27 -5.35 7.71
CA ASP A 226 -35.37 -4.62 8.35
C ASP A 226 -34.91 -3.30 9.01
N ASN A 227 -33.70 -3.28 9.55
CA ASN A 227 -33.11 -2.08 10.16
C ASN A 227 -32.33 -1.19 9.17
N THR A 228 -32.18 -1.63 7.93
CA THR A 228 -31.46 -0.91 6.86
C THR A 228 -32.24 -0.85 5.55
N PRO A 229 -33.57 -0.55 5.56
CA PRO A 229 -34.42 -0.64 4.37
C PRO A 229 -34.05 0.37 3.28
N TYR A 230 -33.36 1.45 3.67
CA TYR A 230 -32.85 2.50 2.79
C TYR A 230 -31.59 2.12 1.98
N LEU A 231 -30.98 0.95 2.27
CA LEU A 231 -29.83 0.44 1.52
C LEU A 231 -30.30 -0.52 0.43
N ASP A 232 -30.07 -0.13 -0.83
CA ASP A 232 -30.40 -0.92 -2.01
C ASP A 232 -29.64 -2.26 -2.09
N SER A 233 -30.23 -3.23 -2.80
CA SER A 233 -29.72 -4.60 -2.91
C SER A 233 -28.31 -4.66 -3.52
N ASP A 234 -28.06 -3.83 -4.53
CA ASP A 234 -26.80 -3.86 -5.29
C ASP A 234 -25.66 -3.33 -4.43
N LYS A 235 -25.89 -2.22 -3.73
CA LYS A 235 -24.92 -1.65 -2.80
C LYS A 235 -24.67 -2.58 -1.61
N ARG A 236 -25.71 -3.20 -1.07
CA ARG A 236 -25.59 -4.21 0.00
C ARG A 236 -24.72 -5.40 -0.44
N THR A 237 -25.01 -5.95 -1.62
CA THR A 237 -24.24 -7.05 -2.20
C THR A 237 -22.78 -6.67 -2.43
N SER A 238 -22.53 -5.46 -2.95
CA SER A 238 -21.18 -4.92 -3.14
C SER A 238 -20.41 -4.81 -1.82
N LEU A 239 -21.03 -4.31 -0.74
CA LEU A 239 -20.39 -4.22 0.57
C LEU A 239 -20.13 -5.59 1.19
N LEU A 240 -21.06 -6.54 1.07
CA LEU A 240 -20.88 -7.92 1.52
C LEU A 240 -19.73 -8.62 0.78
N SER A 241 -19.62 -8.43 -0.55
CA SER A 241 -18.49 -8.95 -1.33
C SER A 241 -17.18 -8.37 -0.84
N LYS A 242 -17.10 -7.04 -0.64
CA LYS A 242 -15.90 -6.37 -0.10
C LYS A 242 -15.51 -6.92 1.27
N ILE A 243 -16.47 -7.21 2.15
CA ILE A 243 -16.21 -7.84 3.46
C ILE A 243 -15.62 -9.23 3.28
N ASN A 244 -16.21 -10.07 2.42
CA ASN A 244 -15.72 -11.43 2.18
C ASN A 244 -14.31 -11.42 1.58
N ASP A 245 -14.05 -10.59 0.58
CA ASP A 245 -12.73 -10.50 -0.07
C ASP A 245 -11.63 -10.06 0.92
N GLU A 246 -11.91 -9.06 1.76
CA GLU A 246 -10.97 -8.61 2.79
C GLU A 246 -10.78 -9.65 3.91
N TYR A 247 -11.84 -10.36 4.29
CA TYR A 247 -11.76 -11.44 5.28
C TYR A 247 -10.94 -12.62 4.77
N GLU A 248 -11.14 -13.03 3.51
CA GLU A 248 -10.35 -14.09 2.86
C GLU A 248 -8.86 -13.74 2.80
N LYS A 249 -8.50 -12.48 2.50
CA LYS A 249 -7.10 -12.02 2.56
C LYS A 249 -6.51 -12.16 3.97
N VAL A 250 -7.27 -11.81 5.00
CA VAL A 250 -6.81 -11.96 6.40
C VAL A 250 -6.61 -13.42 6.76
N LEU A 251 -7.50 -14.32 6.32
CA LEU A 251 -7.33 -15.75 6.51
C LEU A 251 -6.14 -16.31 5.73
N ALA A 252 -5.94 -15.85 4.50
CA ALA A 252 -4.79 -16.20 3.66
C ALA A 252 -3.47 -15.80 4.33
N ASP A 253 -3.39 -14.59 4.88
CA ASP A 253 -2.24 -14.12 5.65
C ASP A 253 -2.01 -14.94 6.93
N ALA A 254 -3.07 -15.24 7.68
CA ALA A 254 -2.98 -16.06 8.88
C ALA A 254 -2.52 -17.51 8.56
N ASN A 255 -2.94 -18.05 7.41
CA ASN A 255 -2.48 -19.35 6.95
C ASN A 255 -0.97 -19.32 6.63
N ILE A 256 -0.49 -18.28 5.93
CA ILE A 256 0.96 -18.09 5.70
C ILE A 256 1.73 -18.02 7.02
N ASP A 257 1.20 -17.30 8.01
CA ASP A 257 1.82 -17.18 9.32
C ASP A 257 1.91 -18.55 10.03
N ASN A 258 0.86 -19.37 9.95
CA ASN A 258 0.85 -20.74 10.49
C ASN A 258 1.84 -21.66 9.75
N LEU A 259 1.96 -21.53 8.43
CA LEU A 259 2.93 -22.28 7.63
C LEU A 259 4.38 -21.94 8.02
N ILE A 260 4.64 -20.67 8.29
CA ILE A 260 5.95 -20.20 8.79
C ILE A 260 6.22 -20.80 10.17
N LEU A 261 5.27 -20.70 11.11
CA LEU A 261 5.43 -21.21 12.47
C LEU A 261 5.61 -22.73 12.53
N SER A 262 4.97 -23.45 11.61
CA SER A 262 5.14 -24.91 11.44
C SER A 262 6.35 -25.30 10.59
N LYS A 263 7.20 -24.33 10.19
CA LYS A 263 8.43 -24.55 9.40
C LYS A 263 8.18 -25.31 8.09
N SER A 264 7.03 -25.07 7.46
CA SER A 264 6.56 -25.83 6.31
C SER A 264 6.65 -25.07 4.98
N GLY A 265 7.09 -23.80 4.99
CA GLY A 265 7.08 -22.91 3.82
C GLY A 265 7.79 -23.46 2.58
N VAL A 266 8.94 -24.13 2.75
CA VAL A 266 9.72 -24.72 1.64
C VAL A 266 8.89 -25.73 0.84
N TYR A 267 8.15 -26.59 1.54
CA TYR A 267 7.34 -27.65 0.92
C TYR A 267 6.13 -27.09 0.19
N VAL A 268 5.52 -26.04 0.75
CA VAL A 268 4.33 -25.41 0.19
C VAL A 268 4.65 -24.69 -1.11
N VAL A 269 5.76 -23.94 -1.14
CA VAL A 269 6.21 -23.24 -2.36
C VAL A 269 6.70 -24.24 -3.41
N GLY A 270 7.53 -25.21 -3.02
CA GLY A 270 8.03 -26.24 -3.94
C GLY A 270 6.96 -27.17 -4.50
N GLY A 271 5.88 -27.39 -3.74
CA GLY A 271 4.72 -28.16 -4.14
C GLY A 271 3.63 -27.36 -4.87
N GLU A 272 3.86 -26.06 -5.11
CA GLU A 272 2.91 -25.15 -5.78
C GLU A 272 1.50 -25.16 -5.17
N LEU A 273 1.42 -25.30 -3.84
CA LEU A 273 0.14 -25.42 -3.16
C LEU A 273 -0.64 -24.10 -3.19
N LYS A 274 -1.96 -24.21 -3.16
CA LYS A 274 -2.87 -23.08 -3.10
C LYS A 274 -3.16 -22.67 -1.65
N ASN A 275 -3.36 -21.38 -1.44
CA ASN A 275 -3.83 -20.80 -0.19
C ASN A 275 -5.36 -20.92 -0.09
N ILE A 276 -5.91 -20.46 1.03
CA ILE A 276 -7.36 -20.50 1.34
C ILE A 276 -8.17 -19.67 0.33
N ASP A 277 -7.60 -18.60 -0.20
CA ASP A 277 -8.19 -17.75 -1.25
C ASP A 277 -8.05 -18.34 -2.67
N GLY A 278 -7.53 -19.56 -2.81
CA GLY A 278 -7.31 -20.24 -4.08
C GLY A 278 -6.09 -19.75 -4.88
N SER A 279 -5.38 -18.73 -4.41
CA SER A 279 -4.13 -18.25 -5.02
C SER A 279 -2.98 -19.23 -4.76
N GLN A 280 -2.01 -19.33 -5.68
CA GLN A 280 -0.81 -20.14 -5.45
C GLN A 280 0.11 -19.44 -4.47
N ILE A 281 0.59 -20.17 -3.45
CA ILE A 281 1.53 -19.66 -2.46
C ILE A 281 2.91 -19.52 -3.08
N LYS A 282 3.49 -18.32 -2.99
CA LYS A 282 4.79 -17.97 -3.56
C LYS A 282 5.77 -17.57 -2.46
N GLN A 283 7.04 -17.53 -2.85
CA GLN A 283 8.12 -17.06 -1.99
C GLN A 283 7.87 -15.68 -1.37
N LYS A 284 7.29 -14.75 -2.13
CA LYS A 284 6.96 -13.40 -1.66
C LYS A 284 5.91 -13.38 -0.55
N ASP A 285 5.03 -14.36 -0.51
CA ASP A 285 4.00 -14.45 0.53
C ASP A 285 4.66 -14.86 1.85
N LEU A 286 5.59 -15.83 1.80
CA LEU A 286 6.42 -16.19 2.95
C LEU A 286 7.26 -15.02 3.44
N GLU A 287 7.92 -14.26 2.54
CA GLU A 287 8.69 -13.06 2.91
C GLU A 287 7.82 -12.00 3.61
N SER A 288 6.58 -11.82 3.14
CA SER A 288 5.62 -10.90 3.76
C SER A 288 5.20 -11.38 5.15
N GLY A 289 4.94 -12.68 5.32
CA GLY A 289 4.68 -13.29 6.63
C GLY A 289 5.87 -13.19 7.58
N MET A 290 7.10 -13.37 7.09
CA MET A 290 8.31 -13.19 7.88
C MET A 290 8.47 -11.74 8.40
N ASN A 291 8.12 -10.74 7.60
CA ASN A 291 8.04 -9.35 8.07
C ASN A 291 6.95 -9.18 9.14
N ARG A 292 5.78 -9.79 8.99
CA ARG A 292 4.75 -9.75 10.04
C ARG A 292 5.26 -10.35 11.36
N MET A 293 6.04 -11.44 11.32
CA MET A 293 6.66 -12.00 12.52
C MET A 293 7.59 -11.00 13.23
N THR A 294 8.33 -10.17 12.49
CA THR A 294 9.18 -9.13 13.09
C THR A 294 8.39 -8.01 13.79
N MET A 295 7.19 -7.73 13.31
CA MET A 295 6.34 -6.64 13.80
C MET A 295 5.27 -7.12 14.80
N ALA A 296 5.10 -8.43 14.95
CA ALA A 296 4.11 -9.00 15.84
C ALA A 296 4.45 -8.64 17.29
N VAL A 297 3.47 -8.12 18.03
CA VAL A 297 3.59 -7.79 19.44
C VAL A 297 2.69 -8.68 20.31
N ASN A 298 3.09 -8.91 21.55
CA ASN A 298 2.26 -9.55 22.56
C ASN A 298 1.29 -8.55 23.19
N GLU A 299 0.44 -9.00 24.12
CA GLU A 299 -0.55 -8.16 24.81
C GLU A 299 0.10 -7.00 25.60
N GLN A 300 1.37 -7.15 25.97
CA GLN A 300 2.16 -6.13 26.67
C GLN A 300 2.85 -5.13 25.72
N GLY A 301 2.66 -5.24 24.40
CA GLY A 301 3.26 -4.36 23.40
C GLY A 301 4.73 -4.66 23.07
N ASN A 302 5.30 -5.73 23.62
CA ASN A 302 6.66 -6.18 23.31
C ASN A 302 6.66 -7.09 22.08
N ASN A 303 7.79 -7.18 21.37
CA ASN A 303 7.93 -8.11 20.25
C ASN A 303 7.56 -9.53 20.67
N LYS A 304 6.61 -10.13 19.97
CA LYS A 304 6.11 -11.49 20.20
C LYS A 304 7.20 -12.53 19.90
N TYR A 305 8.02 -12.28 18.89
CA TYR A 305 9.14 -13.12 18.50
C TYR A 305 10.45 -12.35 18.65
N SER A 306 11.43 -12.97 19.29
CA SER A 306 12.80 -12.43 19.33
C SER A 306 13.47 -12.49 17.95
N THR A 307 14.47 -11.64 17.71
CA THR A 307 15.26 -11.67 16.46
C THR A 307 15.82 -13.06 16.18
N SER A 308 16.31 -13.76 17.22
CA SER A 308 16.81 -15.13 17.10
C SER A 308 15.73 -16.10 16.59
N GLN A 309 14.52 -16.03 17.13
CA GLN A 309 13.40 -16.88 16.68
C GLN A 309 12.98 -16.56 15.24
N VAL A 310 12.96 -15.29 14.85
CA VAL A 310 12.65 -14.90 13.46
C VAL A 310 13.72 -15.42 12.50
N VAL A 311 15.00 -15.35 12.87
CA VAL A 311 16.10 -15.92 12.06
C VAL A 311 15.95 -17.44 11.91
N GLU A 312 15.58 -18.14 12.99
CA GLU A 312 15.35 -19.58 12.94
C GLU A 312 14.22 -19.95 11.98
N LEU A 313 13.11 -19.20 12.03
CA LEU A 313 11.96 -19.38 11.14
C LEU A 313 12.33 -19.05 9.69
N SER A 314 13.14 -18.01 9.46
CA SER A 314 13.66 -17.63 8.13
C SER A 314 14.46 -18.76 7.51
N ILE A 315 15.41 -19.33 8.25
CA ILE A 315 16.25 -20.46 7.82
C ILE A 315 15.38 -21.68 7.51
N ALA A 316 14.49 -22.05 8.44
CA ALA A 316 13.67 -23.25 8.31
C ALA A 316 12.66 -23.19 7.17
N ASN A 317 12.13 -21.99 6.87
CA ASN A 317 11.18 -21.78 5.77
C ASN A 317 11.86 -21.40 4.45
N ASN A 318 13.20 -21.28 4.43
CA ASN A 318 13.96 -20.73 3.31
C ASN A 318 13.33 -19.41 2.80
N ALA A 319 12.96 -18.51 3.70
CA ALA A 319 12.26 -17.26 3.38
C ALA A 319 12.98 -16.06 3.98
N ALA A 320 13.36 -15.10 3.15
CA ALA A 320 14.03 -13.91 3.63
C ALA A 320 13.06 -13.09 4.49
N VAL A 321 13.62 -12.36 5.45
CA VAL A 321 12.93 -11.28 6.17
C VAL A 321 13.35 -9.98 5.47
N PRO A 322 12.51 -9.36 4.62
CA PRO A 322 12.89 -8.16 3.89
C PRO A 322 13.42 -7.03 4.78
N PHE A 323 12.87 -6.86 5.99
CA PHE A 323 13.36 -5.89 6.96
C PHE A 323 14.84 -6.14 7.34
N TYR A 324 15.19 -7.37 7.70
CA TYR A 324 16.59 -7.73 8.00
C TYR A 324 17.50 -7.64 6.78
N LYS A 325 16.98 -7.99 5.59
CA LYS A 325 17.74 -7.87 4.34
C LYS A 325 18.14 -6.42 4.09
N SER A 326 17.20 -5.49 4.26
CA SER A 326 17.48 -4.08 4.12
C SER A 326 18.55 -3.61 5.11
N ILE A 327 18.50 -4.06 6.37
CA ILE A 327 19.52 -3.68 7.37
C ILE A 327 20.90 -4.22 7.00
N LEU A 328 20.99 -5.49 6.59
CA LEU A 328 22.25 -6.14 6.21
C LEU A 328 22.89 -5.48 4.98
N VAL A 329 22.10 -5.17 3.96
CA VAL A 329 22.60 -4.50 2.74
C VAL A 329 23.01 -3.06 3.05
N SER A 330 22.12 -2.28 3.65
CA SER A 330 22.38 -0.87 3.94
C SER A 330 23.50 -0.68 4.95
N GLY A 331 23.67 -1.61 5.90
CA GLY A 331 24.75 -1.55 6.88
C GLY A 331 26.13 -1.51 6.22
N ILE A 332 26.43 -2.43 5.32
CA ILE A 332 27.76 -2.47 4.65
C ILE A 332 27.90 -1.44 3.53
N ALA A 333 26.85 -1.20 2.74
CA ALA A 333 26.87 -0.21 1.67
C ALA A 333 27.23 1.19 2.21
N ASN A 334 26.74 1.53 3.39
CA ASN A 334 26.91 2.85 3.98
C ASN A 334 28.23 3.07 4.72
N ILE A 335 29.07 2.03 4.89
CA ILE A 335 30.35 2.18 5.61
C ILE A 335 31.22 3.25 4.95
N SER A 336 31.43 3.18 3.63
CA SER A 336 32.23 4.15 2.87
C SER A 336 31.49 5.46 2.60
N ASP A 337 30.16 5.39 2.43
CA ASP A 337 29.38 6.47 1.83
C ASP A 337 28.83 7.46 2.86
N THR A 338 28.40 6.97 4.03
CA THR A 338 27.80 7.81 5.09
C THR A 338 28.43 7.62 6.46
N GLY A 339 29.18 6.53 6.68
CA GLY A 339 29.81 6.22 7.96
C GLY A 339 28.81 5.85 9.07
N ASP A 340 27.59 5.43 8.72
CA ASP A 340 26.55 5.06 9.69
C ASP A 340 26.92 3.78 10.47
N LYS A 341 27.44 4.00 11.67
CA LYS A 341 27.83 2.96 12.61
C LYS A 341 26.64 2.16 13.15
N THR A 342 25.50 2.80 13.36
CA THR A 342 24.33 2.18 14.01
C THR A 342 23.69 1.13 13.11
N LEU A 343 23.54 1.40 11.81
CA LEU A 343 23.04 0.39 10.87
C LEU A 343 24.02 -0.76 10.68
N THR A 344 25.33 -0.45 10.64
CA THR A 344 26.37 -1.48 10.54
C THR A 344 26.38 -2.41 11.75
N GLU A 345 26.24 -1.84 12.96
CA GLU A 345 26.17 -2.61 14.20
C GLU A 345 24.93 -3.51 14.25
N LYS A 346 23.75 -2.97 13.94
CA LYS A 346 22.51 -3.77 13.84
C LYS A 346 22.62 -4.90 12.80
N GLY A 347 23.24 -4.61 11.65
CA GLY A 347 23.50 -5.62 10.63
C GLY A 347 24.45 -6.71 11.13
N LEU A 348 25.50 -6.34 11.88
CA LEU A 348 26.42 -7.30 12.49
C LEU A 348 25.72 -8.20 13.52
N GLU A 349 24.81 -7.65 14.32
CA GLU A 349 23.99 -8.45 15.25
C GLU A 349 23.11 -9.46 14.50
N ILE A 350 22.42 -9.03 13.44
CA ILE A 350 21.62 -9.93 12.60
C ILE A 350 22.49 -11.03 11.99
N TYR A 351 23.64 -10.66 11.42
CA TYR A 351 24.61 -11.60 10.86
C TYR A 351 25.03 -12.66 11.88
N ARG A 352 25.28 -12.26 13.14
CA ARG A 352 25.64 -13.19 14.22
C ARG A 352 24.52 -14.16 14.57
N PHE A 353 23.25 -13.74 14.55
CA PHE A 353 22.14 -14.68 14.73
C PHE A 353 22.15 -15.76 13.64
N TYR A 354 22.36 -15.38 12.38
CA TYR A 354 22.51 -16.35 11.29
C TYR A 354 23.73 -17.25 11.49
N LYS A 355 24.89 -16.70 11.85
CA LYS A 355 26.10 -17.48 12.13
C LYS A 355 25.88 -18.51 13.24
N ASN A 356 25.32 -18.09 14.37
CA ASN A 356 25.13 -18.94 15.54
C ASN A 356 24.08 -20.05 15.31
N GLN A 357 23.22 -19.87 14.30
CA GLN A 357 22.21 -20.86 13.92
C GLN A 357 22.59 -21.64 12.64
N ASN A 358 23.87 -21.62 12.23
CA ASN A 358 24.37 -22.28 11.01
C ASN A 358 23.61 -21.85 9.73
N GLY A 359 23.14 -20.61 9.69
CA GLY A 359 22.33 -20.02 8.61
C GLY A 359 23.10 -19.09 7.69
N LEU A 360 24.44 -19.13 7.67
CA LEU A 360 25.24 -18.27 6.77
C LEU A 360 24.97 -18.56 5.29
N SER A 361 24.65 -19.81 4.94
CA SER A 361 24.20 -20.18 3.59
C SER A 361 22.91 -19.45 3.23
N THR A 362 21.94 -19.34 4.14
CA THR A 362 20.67 -18.60 3.97
C THR A 362 20.88 -17.13 3.63
N LEU A 363 21.90 -16.48 4.21
CA LEU A 363 22.22 -15.09 3.91
C LEU A 363 22.62 -14.86 2.45
N ARG A 364 23.18 -15.87 1.78
CA ARG A 364 23.45 -15.78 0.34
C ARG A 364 22.33 -16.38 -0.50
N ALA A 365 21.79 -17.52 -0.09
CA ALA A 365 20.73 -18.28 -0.77
C ALA A 365 19.44 -17.52 -0.90
N THR A 366 18.94 -17.07 0.23
CA THR A 366 17.60 -16.56 0.37
C THR A 366 17.64 -15.04 0.37
N TYR A 367 18.60 -14.46 1.09
CA TYR A 367 18.75 -13.01 1.18
C TYR A 367 19.45 -12.42 -0.04
N ASN A 368 20.18 -13.21 -0.83
CA ASN A 368 20.94 -12.75 -1.98
C ASN A 368 21.92 -11.61 -1.63
N LEU A 369 22.60 -11.71 -0.47
CA LEU A 369 23.70 -10.81 -0.14
C LEU A 369 24.91 -11.10 -1.02
N ASP A 370 25.59 -10.05 -1.47
CA ASP A 370 26.81 -10.19 -2.24
C ASP A 370 27.98 -10.68 -1.36
N LYS A 371 29.04 -11.14 -2.03
CA LYS A 371 30.23 -11.69 -1.37
C LYS A 371 30.92 -10.65 -0.49
N GLU A 372 31.04 -9.41 -0.95
CA GLU A 372 31.75 -8.36 -0.22
C GLU A 372 31.03 -8.04 1.09
N THR A 373 29.70 -7.92 1.06
CA THR A 373 28.86 -7.71 2.25
C THR A 373 29.08 -8.78 3.31
N LEU A 374 29.08 -10.06 2.92
CA LEU A 374 29.32 -11.18 3.84
C LEU A 374 30.74 -11.19 4.40
N GLU A 375 31.74 -10.86 3.57
CA GLU A 375 33.13 -10.77 4.02
C GLU A 375 33.34 -9.60 4.99
N SER A 376 32.71 -8.45 4.76
CA SER A 376 32.74 -7.31 5.69
C SER A 376 32.19 -7.67 7.05
N TYR A 377 31.00 -8.31 7.11
CA TYR A 377 30.47 -8.77 8.39
C TYR A 377 31.34 -9.85 9.03
N SER A 378 31.93 -10.74 8.24
CA SER A 378 32.88 -11.75 8.74
C SER A 378 34.11 -11.13 9.39
N ARG A 379 34.67 -10.07 8.79
CA ARG A 379 35.81 -9.31 9.34
C ARG A 379 35.43 -8.56 10.61
N LEU A 380 34.29 -7.86 10.60
CA LEU A 380 33.78 -7.16 11.79
C LEU A 380 33.52 -8.13 12.94
N ASP A 381 32.92 -9.28 12.67
CA ASP A 381 32.66 -10.32 13.66
C ASP A 381 33.97 -10.90 14.22
N PHE A 382 34.94 -11.22 13.37
CA PHE A 382 36.24 -11.71 13.83
C PHE A 382 36.99 -10.69 14.68
N ALA A 383 37.07 -9.43 14.25
CA ALA A 383 37.76 -8.37 14.99
C ALA A 383 37.15 -8.14 16.38
N THR A 384 35.82 -8.19 16.48
CA THR A 384 35.11 -7.95 17.75
C THR A 384 35.06 -9.18 18.66
N ASN A 385 34.81 -10.37 18.10
CA ASN A 385 34.61 -11.59 18.90
C ASN A 385 35.89 -12.37 19.17
N VAL A 386 36.85 -12.38 18.24
CA VAL A 386 38.11 -13.12 18.37
C VAL A 386 39.22 -12.20 18.86
N LEU A 387 39.47 -11.09 18.17
CA LEU A 387 40.52 -10.13 18.56
C LEU A 387 40.11 -9.23 19.74
N LYS A 388 38.85 -9.33 20.21
CA LYS A 388 38.30 -8.55 21.33
C LYS A 388 38.41 -7.03 21.16
N GLN A 389 38.40 -6.54 19.92
CA GLN A 389 38.36 -5.12 19.62
C GLN A 389 36.97 -4.53 19.93
N THR A 390 36.92 -3.22 20.23
CA THR A 390 35.65 -2.49 20.28
C THR A 390 35.04 -2.41 18.88
N PHE A 391 33.71 -2.29 18.79
CA PHE A 391 33.03 -2.12 17.50
C PHE A 391 33.58 -0.92 16.72
N ASP A 392 33.83 0.21 17.38
CA ASP A 392 34.42 1.40 16.75
C ASP A 392 35.78 1.14 16.09
N SER A 393 36.66 0.37 16.75
CA SER A 393 37.97 0.00 16.22
C SER A 393 37.84 -0.92 14.99
N ALA A 394 36.98 -1.93 15.10
CA ALA A 394 36.71 -2.86 14.01
C ALA A 394 36.09 -2.14 12.81
N PHE A 395 35.12 -1.24 13.05
CA PHE A 395 34.47 -0.42 12.04
C PHE A 395 35.48 0.48 11.31
N LYS A 396 36.38 1.14 12.03
CA LYS A 396 37.42 1.97 11.42
C LYS A 396 38.35 1.16 10.53
N THR A 397 38.72 -0.05 10.96
CA THR A 397 39.54 -0.96 10.16
C THR A 397 38.81 -1.40 8.89
N GLU A 398 37.52 -1.72 8.98
CA GLU A 398 36.70 -2.07 7.83
C GLU A 398 36.53 -0.89 6.85
N LEU A 399 36.37 0.32 7.36
CA LEU A 399 36.36 1.54 6.57
C LEU A 399 37.68 1.75 5.83
N ASP A 400 38.82 1.54 6.50
CA ASP A 400 40.14 1.63 5.87
C ASP A 400 40.33 0.56 4.78
N ILE A 401 39.86 -0.67 5.00
CA ILE A 401 39.87 -1.75 4.00
C ILE A 401 39.07 -1.35 2.75
N LYS A 402 37.88 -0.76 2.93
CA LYS A 402 37.03 -0.29 1.82
C LYS A 402 37.63 0.89 1.08
N ASN A 403 38.23 1.84 1.78
CA ASN A 403 38.80 3.04 1.18
C ASN A 403 40.18 2.78 0.54
N LYS A 404 40.93 1.78 1.02
CA LYS A 404 42.30 1.47 0.57
C LYS A 404 42.51 -0.04 0.35
N PRO A 405 41.74 -0.68 -0.54
CA PRO A 405 41.77 -2.13 -0.70
C PRO A 405 43.16 -2.68 -1.09
N GLU A 406 43.96 -1.90 -1.83
CA GLU A 406 45.31 -2.31 -2.27
C GLU A 406 46.26 -2.58 -1.10
N ASP A 407 46.19 -1.78 -0.03
CA ASP A 407 47.05 -1.90 1.16
C ASP A 407 46.82 -3.24 1.88
N TYR A 408 45.64 -3.82 1.73
CA TYR A 408 45.23 -5.06 2.37
C TYR A 408 45.29 -6.28 1.44
N ARG A 409 45.51 -6.10 0.12
CA ARG A 409 45.65 -7.24 -0.82
C ARG A 409 46.88 -8.08 -0.53
N ALA A 410 47.96 -7.46 -0.07
CA ALA A 410 49.22 -8.15 0.25
C ALA A 410 49.15 -8.98 1.53
N ARG A 411 48.09 -8.83 2.35
CA ARG A 411 47.87 -9.64 3.56
C ARG A 411 47.28 -11.01 3.19
N ILE A 412 48.18 -11.95 2.88
CA ILE A 412 47.84 -13.34 2.54
C ILE A 412 48.63 -14.31 3.40
N ILE A 413 48.01 -15.43 3.75
CA ILE A 413 48.63 -16.51 4.51
C ILE A 413 49.34 -17.48 3.57
N GLN A 414 50.53 -17.91 3.97
CA GLN A 414 51.37 -18.84 3.22
C GLN A 414 50.81 -20.27 3.23
N ASP A 415 50.90 -20.96 2.09
CA ASP A 415 50.36 -22.33 1.92
C ASP A 415 50.95 -23.33 2.92
N LYS A 416 52.23 -23.19 3.27
CA LYS A 416 52.89 -24.06 4.26
C LYS A 416 52.19 -24.03 5.62
N LYS A 417 51.70 -22.86 6.06
CA LYS A 417 50.96 -22.74 7.32
C LYS A 417 49.55 -23.33 7.22
N ILE A 418 48.91 -23.22 6.05
CA ILE A 418 47.61 -23.85 5.78
C ILE A 418 47.70 -25.36 5.91
N ASP A 419 48.75 -25.98 5.34
CA ASP A 419 48.95 -27.42 5.41
C ASP A 419 49.11 -27.93 6.84
N SER A 420 49.91 -27.23 7.65
CA SER A 420 50.09 -27.55 9.07
C SER A 420 48.78 -27.39 9.84
N LYS A 421 48.05 -26.29 9.61
CA LYS A 421 46.82 -25.99 10.36
C LYS A 421 45.64 -26.88 9.97
N PHE A 422 45.58 -27.33 8.72
CA PHE A 422 44.55 -28.26 8.27
C PHE A 422 44.53 -29.57 9.10
N ALA A 423 45.70 -30.03 9.55
CA ALA A 423 45.81 -31.23 10.38
C ALA A 423 45.25 -31.06 11.79
N GLU A 424 44.97 -29.82 12.22
CA GLU A 424 44.44 -29.49 13.54
C GLU A 424 42.91 -29.38 13.56
N ILE A 425 42.24 -29.49 12.41
CA ILE A 425 40.78 -29.40 12.33
C ILE A 425 40.14 -30.59 13.04
N ASP A 426 39.38 -30.33 14.10
CA ASP A 426 38.68 -31.36 14.89
C ASP A 426 37.17 -31.26 14.67
N MET A 427 36.57 -32.31 14.10
CA MET A 427 35.12 -32.36 13.85
C MET A 427 34.48 -33.64 14.36
N PRO A 428 33.24 -33.56 14.90
CA PRO A 428 32.47 -34.74 15.27
C PRO A 428 32.31 -35.72 14.09
N GLY A 429 32.82 -36.95 14.26
CA GLY A 429 32.78 -38.00 13.24
C GLY A 429 34.07 -38.17 12.43
N LEU A 430 35.05 -37.27 12.61
CA LEU A 430 36.38 -37.36 12.02
C LEU A 430 37.28 -38.31 12.85
N PHE A 431 36.95 -39.61 12.88
CA PHE A 431 37.76 -40.64 13.55
C PHE A 431 38.68 -41.32 12.54
N ASP A 432 39.87 -40.77 12.36
CA ASP A 432 40.93 -41.26 11.47
C ASP A 432 40.48 -41.75 10.05
N PRO A 433 39.65 -41.00 9.28
CA PRO A 433 39.30 -41.38 7.90
C PRO A 433 40.06 -40.50 6.89
N GLU A 434 40.43 -41.08 5.75
CA GLU A 434 40.99 -40.34 4.61
C GLU A 434 39.93 -39.37 4.05
N ILE A 435 40.07 -38.07 4.38
CA ILE A 435 39.18 -36.99 3.90
C ILE A 435 39.27 -36.93 2.38
N GLN A 436 38.12 -36.98 1.70
CA GLN A 436 38.10 -37.09 0.24
C GLN A 436 38.26 -35.74 -0.47
N ASN A 437 37.93 -34.63 0.19
CA ASN A 437 37.98 -33.29 -0.40
C ASN A 437 39.03 -32.36 0.25
N VAL A 438 40.18 -32.91 0.68
CA VAL A 438 41.27 -32.18 1.37
C VAL A 438 41.62 -30.87 0.67
N GLN A 439 41.85 -30.89 -0.65
CA GLN A 439 42.27 -29.70 -1.39
C GLN A 439 41.21 -28.59 -1.36
N THR A 440 39.93 -28.96 -1.45
CA THR A 440 38.82 -28.01 -1.35
C THR A 440 38.75 -27.38 0.03
N VAL A 441 38.96 -28.17 1.09
CA VAL A 441 38.91 -27.69 2.47
C VAL A 441 40.13 -26.82 2.81
N LYS A 442 41.33 -27.17 2.30
CA LYS A 442 42.51 -26.31 2.42
C LYS A 442 42.32 -24.97 1.73
N TYR A 443 41.73 -24.97 0.54
CA TYR A 443 41.39 -23.73 -0.17
C TYR A 443 40.37 -22.88 0.62
N LEU A 444 39.35 -23.51 1.19
CA LEU A 444 38.38 -22.86 2.07
C LEU A 444 39.05 -22.24 3.30
N LEU A 445 39.89 -23.01 4.01
CA LEU A 445 40.65 -22.57 5.18
C LEU A 445 41.50 -21.35 4.83
N LYS A 446 42.24 -21.40 3.71
CA LYS A 446 43.04 -20.28 3.22
C LYS A 446 42.21 -19.04 2.95
N ASN A 447 41.06 -19.19 2.29
CA ASN A 447 40.19 -18.06 1.97
C ASN A 447 39.65 -17.37 3.23
N ILE A 448 39.11 -18.14 4.19
CA ILE A 448 38.58 -17.59 5.44
C ILE A 448 39.70 -16.91 6.23
N ALA A 449 40.85 -17.57 6.36
CA ALA A 449 41.96 -17.04 7.12
C ALA A 449 42.52 -15.75 6.48
N ASN A 450 42.57 -15.65 5.15
CA ASN A 450 42.91 -14.41 4.46
C ASN A 450 41.91 -13.28 4.74
N ILE A 451 40.60 -13.59 4.77
CA ILE A 451 39.57 -12.60 5.13
C ILE A 451 39.82 -12.08 6.55
N TYR A 452 40.06 -12.98 7.51
CA TYR A 452 40.31 -12.63 8.91
C TYR A 452 41.62 -11.85 9.09
N PHE A 453 42.70 -12.25 8.43
CA PHE A 453 44.00 -11.57 8.55
C PHE A 453 43.97 -10.11 8.06
N LYS A 454 43.09 -9.81 7.09
CA LYS A 454 42.86 -8.42 6.64
C LYS A 454 42.27 -7.54 7.74
N SER A 455 41.46 -8.11 8.65
CA SER A 455 40.85 -7.36 9.76
C SER A 455 41.80 -7.04 10.92
N GLY A 456 43.03 -7.58 10.91
CA GLY A 456 44.03 -7.37 11.95
C GLY A 456 44.56 -8.66 12.54
N GLY A 457 45.26 -8.55 13.67
CA GLY A 457 45.85 -9.70 14.39
C GLY A 457 47.07 -10.31 13.71
N THR A 458 47.52 -11.45 14.23
CA THR A 458 48.59 -12.26 13.65
C THR A 458 48.03 -13.26 12.63
N GLU A 459 48.91 -13.87 11.83
CA GLU A 459 48.51 -14.97 10.93
C GLU A 459 47.91 -16.15 11.70
N ASP A 460 48.42 -16.42 12.91
CA ASP A 460 48.00 -17.56 13.71
C ASP A 460 46.60 -17.30 14.30
N ASP A 461 46.29 -16.06 14.72
CA ASP A 461 44.92 -15.67 15.14
C ASP A 461 43.91 -15.90 14.02
N ALA A 462 44.27 -15.52 12.79
CA ALA A 462 43.42 -15.69 11.62
C ALA A 462 43.20 -17.16 11.25
N LEU A 463 44.25 -17.98 11.37
CA LEU A 463 44.21 -19.42 11.15
C LEU A 463 43.35 -20.13 12.20
N ASP A 464 43.53 -19.82 13.48
CA ASP A 464 42.71 -20.36 14.57
C ASP A 464 41.24 -20.00 14.40
N GLY A 465 40.96 -18.75 14.04
CA GLY A 465 39.59 -18.31 13.73
C GLY A 465 38.99 -19.07 12.56
N ALA A 466 39.76 -19.30 11.50
CA ALA A 466 39.30 -20.01 10.32
C ALA A 466 39.04 -21.50 10.59
N VAL A 467 39.89 -22.16 11.39
CA VAL A 467 39.65 -23.54 11.86
C VAL A 467 38.34 -23.62 12.64
N LYS A 468 38.17 -22.79 13.67
CA LYS A 468 36.94 -22.75 14.48
C LYS A 468 35.69 -22.48 13.64
N TYR A 469 35.80 -21.62 12.63
CA TYR A 469 34.70 -21.37 11.70
C TYR A 469 34.30 -22.65 10.95
N ILE A 470 35.28 -23.39 10.41
CA ILE A 470 35.01 -24.64 9.70
C ILE A 470 34.39 -25.67 10.66
N GLU A 471 34.95 -25.85 11.85
CA GLU A 471 34.45 -26.79 12.86
C GLU A 471 33.00 -26.52 13.29
N GLN A 472 32.59 -25.24 13.34
CA GLN A 472 31.24 -24.83 13.72
C GLN A 472 30.23 -24.93 12.56
N ASN A 473 30.65 -24.61 11.34
CA ASN A 473 29.74 -24.39 10.20
C ASN A 473 29.77 -25.50 9.16
N TYR A 474 30.62 -26.51 9.33
CA TYR A 474 30.72 -27.67 8.43
C TYR A 474 30.48 -28.96 9.19
N ARG A 475 30.18 -30.03 8.45
CA ARG A 475 30.06 -31.39 8.96
C ARG A 475 30.85 -32.35 8.11
N PHE A 476 31.16 -33.48 8.71
CA PHE A 476 31.62 -34.66 8.00
C PHE A 476 30.40 -35.43 7.49
N ASP A 477 30.29 -35.59 6.17
CA ASP A 477 29.18 -36.29 5.55
C ASP A 477 29.41 -37.81 5.49
N SER A 478 28.40 -38.54 5.03
CA SER A 478 28.47 -40.00 4.92
C SER A 478 29.42 -40.51 3.82
N PHE A 479 30.04 -39.64 3.03
CA PHE A 479 30.97 -39.94 1.94
C PHE A 479 32.42 -39.57 2.26
N ASN A 480 32.69 -39.24 3.53
CA ASN A 480 33.98 -38.79 4.04
C ASN A 480 34.44 -37.44 3.46
N GLN A 481 33.49 -36.53 3.23
CA GLN A 481 33.73 -35.17 2.78
C GLN A 481 33.36 -34.16 3.87
N ILE A 482 34.13 -33.09 3.97
CA ILE A 482 33.75 -31.91 4.78
C ILE A 482 32.84 -31.04 3.92
N VAL A 483 31.59 -30.89 4.31
CA VAL A 483 30.55 -30.14 3.59
C VAL A 483 29.87 -29.13 4.51
N PRO A 484 29.31 -28.02 3.99
CA PRO A 484 28.61 -27.05 4.83
C PRO A 484 27.48 -27.70 5.66
N ASN A 485 27.29 -27.22 6.89
CA ASN A 485 26.07 -27.47 7.63
C ASN A 485 24.93 -26.73 6.94
N ASP A 486 23.95 -27.49 6.46
CA ASP A 486 22.76 -26.94 5.83
C ASP A 486 21.52 -27.48 6.56
N ASN A 487 20.98 -26.64 7.44
CA ASN A 487 19.81 -26.96 8.25
C ASN A 487 18.53 -27.07 7.42
N SER A 488 18.53 -26.64 6.15
CA SER A 488 17.40 -26.83 5.24
C SER A 488 17.34 -28.26 4.67
N LEU A 489 18.44 -29.00 4.74
CA LEU A 489 18.49 -30.39 4.30
C LEU A 489 17.90 -31.29 5.39
N PRO A 490 17.07 -32.29 5.02
CA PRO A 490 16.56 -33.23 6.00
C PRO A 490 17.69 -34.08 6.59
N GLU A 491 17.53 -34.57 7.83
CA GLU A 491 18.53 -35.42 8.50
C GLU A 491 18.92 -36.67 7.69
N TYR A 492 18.03 -37.10 6.79
CA TYR A 492 18.23 -38.25 5.91
C TYR A 492 18.91 -37.94 4.57
N HIS A 493 19.31 -36.70 4.29
CA HIS A 493 19.87 -36.25 3.00
C HIS A 493 20.95 -37.18 2.45
N ASP A 494 22.03 -37.40 3.19
CA ASP A 494 23.16 -38.25 2.76
C ASP A 494 22.73 -39.69 2.46
N ALA A 495 21.84 -40.24 3.31
CA ALA A 495 21.31 -41.58 3.14
C ALA A 495 20.45 -41.71 1.87
N SER A 496 19.74 -40.63 1.51
CA SER A 496 18.96 -40.54 0.27
C SER A 496 19.87 -40.66 -0.95
N ILE A 497 20.97 -39.89 -0.95
CA ILE A 497 21.93 -39.90 -2.05
C ILE A 497 22.58 -41.28 -2.18
N LYS A 498 22.99 -41.90 -1.08
CA LYS A 498 23.51 -43.30 -1.11
C LYS A 498 22.51 -44.28 -1.69
N THR A 499 21.24 -44.15 -1.30
CA THR A 499 20.15 -45.01 -1.80
C THR A 499 19.93 -44.82 -3.29
N TYR A 500 19.94 -43.56 -3.75
CA TYR A 500 19.85 -43.23 -5.16
C TYR A 500 21.01 -43.81 -5.97
N ILE A 501 22.27 -43.62 -5.52
CA ILE A 501 23.47 -44.20 -6.16
C ILE A 501 23.33 -45.72 -6.28
N LYS A 502 22.92 -46.39 -5.20
CA LYS A 502 22.71 -47.84 -5.20
C LYS A 502 21.62 -48.25 -6.18
N LYS A 503 20.49 -47.53 -6.22
CA LYS A 503 19.39 -47.80 -7.15
C LYS A 503 19.85 -47.74 -8.60
N ILE A 504 20.45 -46.63 -9.02
CA ILE A 504 20.90 -46.46 -10.41
C ILE A 504 22.05 -47.40 -10.78
N TYR A 505 22.86 -47.82 -9.79
CA TYR A 505 23.85 -48.87 -9.97
C TYR A 505 23.18 -50.23 -10.18
N ASP A 506 22.26 -50.64 -9.30
CA ASP A 506 21.56 -51.92 -9.38
C ASP A 506 20.79 -52.05 -10.71
N GLU A 507 20.12 -50.98 -11.15
CA GLU A 507 19.38 -50.86 -12.41
C GLU A 507 20.28 -50.83 -13.67
N GLY A 508 21.61 -50.80 -13.50
CA GLY A 508 22.55 -50.83 -14.62
C GLY A 508 22.63 -49.52 -15.42
N LEU A 509 22.13 -48.42 -14.85
CA LEU A 509 22.15 -47.09 -15.46
C LEU A 509 23.55 -46.46 -15.46
N ILE A 510 24.47 -47.00 -14.64
CA ILE A 510 25.89 -46.64 -14.59
C ILE A 510 26.73 -47.77 -15.21
N ASN A 511 27.81 -47.41 -15.92
CA ASN A 511 28.78 -48.37 -16.44
C ASN A 511 29.56 -49.06 -15.28
N LYS A 512 29.17 -50.29 -14.95
CA LYS A 512 29.76 -51.11 -13.87
C LYS A 512 31.18 -51.61 -14.18
N GLU A 513 31.57 -51.66 -15.45
CA GLU A 513 32.93 -52.05 -15.85
C GLU A 513 33.95 -50.94 -15.54
N LYS A 514 33.49 -49.68 -15.61
CA LYS A 514 34.32 -48.49 -15.32
C LYS A 514 34.26 -48.02 -13.88
N HIS A 515 33.17 -48.32 -13.18
CA HIS A 515 32.91 -47.74 -11.86
C HIS A 515 32.41 -48.80 -10.88
N ASN A 516 33.11 -48.97 -9.75
CA ASN A 516 32.62 -49.76 -8.63
C ASN A 516 31.69 -48.92 -7.75
N LEU A 517 30.66 -49.54 -7.16
CA LEU A 517 29.70 -48.86 -6.30
C LEU A 517 30.35 -48.05 -5.17
N ASP A 518 31.34 -48.63 -4.48
CA ASP A 518 32.01 -48.01 -3.32
C ASP A 518 32.93 -46.84 -3.72
N ASP A 519 33.28 -46.75 -5.01
CA ASP A 519 34.11 -45.69 -5.58
C ASP A 519 33.25 -44.49 -6.04
N ILE A 520 31.91 -44.56 -5.98
CA ILE A 520 31.02 -43.48 -6.43
C ILE A 520 30.65 -42.55 -5.28
N TYR A 521 30.84 -41.25 -5.46
CA TYR A 521 30.50 -40.24 -4.46
C TYR A 521 29.92 -38.96 -5.09
N PRO A 522 29.12 -38.18 -4.35
CA PRO A 522 28.66 -36.88 -4.79
C PRO A 522 29.79 -35.84 -4.69
N ALA A 523 30.29 -35.37 -5.83
CA ALA A 523 31.08 -34.16 -5.86
C ALA A 523 30.13 -32.96 -5.90
N TYR A 524 29.86 -32.39 -4.72
CA TYR A 524 29.07 -31.18 -4.60
C TYR A 524 29.76 -30.05 -5.37
N PHE A 525 29.06 -29.52 -6.37
CA PHE A 525 29.52 -28.29 -7.00
C PHE A 525 28.78 -27.14 -6.32
N SER A 526 29.56 -26.23 -5.77
CA SER A 526 29.19 -24.83 -5.75
C SER A 526 29.82 -24.26 -7.03
N TYR A 527 29.05 -23.66 -7.92
CA TYR A 527 29.69 -22.72 -8.85
C TYR A 527 30.47 -21.73 -7.97
N GLY A 528 31.79 -21.63 -8.20
CA GLY A 528 32.78 -21.14 -7.25
C GLY A 528 32.33 -19.98 -6.36
N ASP A 529 32.82 -19.99 -5.12
CA ASP A 529 32.52 -19.02 -4.08
C ASP A 529 31.01 -18.81 -3.87
N PHE A 530 30.46 -19.66 -2.99
CA PHE A 530 29.16 -19.56 -2.35
C PHE A 530 27.88 -19.66 -3.24
N SER A 531 27.89 -20.11 -4.51
CA SER A 531 26.64 -20.03 -5.33
C SER A 531 25.50 -20.95 -4.84
N ASN A 532 24.26 -20.54 -5.11
CA ASN A 532 23.00 -21.10 -4.58
C ASN A 532 22.34 -22.19 -5.44
N GLN A 533 23.02 -22.72 -6.45
CA GLN A 533 22.61 -23.99 -7.04
C GLN A 533 23.45 -25.08 -6.39
N GLN A 534 23.08 -25.42 -5.15
CA GLN A 534 23.58 -26.65 -4.56
C GLN A 534 23.07 -27.81 -5.41
N GLY A 535 23.97 -28.74 -5.65
CA GLY A 535 23.79 -29.87 -6.51
C GLY A 535 25.05 -30.70 -6.46
N PHE A 536 25.02 -31.88 -7.03
CA PHE A 536 26.21 -32.71 -7.10
C PHE A 536 26.33 -33.35 -8.46
N VAL A 537 27.58 -33.59 -8.85
CA VAL A 537 27.91 -34.49 -9.94
C VAL A 537 28.44 -35.75 -9.29
N LEU A 538 27.86 -36.91 -9.60
CA LEU A 538 28.46 -38.17 -9.19
C LEU A 538 29.83 -38.34 -9.88
N ARG A 539 30.85 -38.66 -9.09
CA ARG A 539 32.21 -38.89 -9.59
C ARG A 539 32.75 -40.22 -9.09
N ASN A 540 33.70 -40.75 -9.85
CA ASN A 540 34.51 -41.87 -9.41
C ASN A 540 35.69 -41.37 -8.58
N ARG A 541 35.85 -41.88 -7.36
CA ARG A 541 36.88 -41.49 -6.39
C ARG A 541 38.30 -41.75 -6.88
N LYS A 542 38.52 -42.83 -7.64
CA LYS A 542 39.85 -43.24 -8.12
C LYS A 542 40.27 -42.48 -9.37
N THR A 543 39.34 -42.25 -10.30
CA THR A 543 39.67 -41.61 -11.59
C THR A 543 39.37 -40.12 -11.61
N GLY A 544 38.54 -39.61 -10.70
CA GLY A 544 38.08 -38.22 -10.67
C GLY A 544 37.06 -37.88 -11.76
N GLU A 545 36.71 -38.84 -12.62
CA GLU A 545 35.81 -38.67 -13.76
C GLU A 545 34.35 -38.52 -13.32
N ALA A 546 33.61 -37.65 -14.02
CA ALA A 546 32.17 -37.52 -13.86
C ALA A 546 31.45 -38.75 -14.42
N LEU A 547 30.46 -39.24 -13.70
CA LEU A 547 29.64 -40.35 -14.16
C LEU A 547 28.69 -39.90 -15.27
N THR A 548 28.28 -40.88 -16.06
CA THR A 548 27.18 -40.75 -17.01
C THR A 548 26.08 -41.71 -16.61
N ILE A 549 24.83 -41.24 -16.67
CA ILE A 549 23.65 -42.02 -16.28
C ILE A 549 22.79 -42.23 -17.54
N SER A 550 22.44 -43.48 -17.82
CA SER A 550 21.55 -43.82 -18.93
C SER A 550 20.10 -43.42 -18.63
N ALA A 551 19.35 -43.03 -19.67
CA ALA A 551 17.95 -42.62 -19.53
C ALA A 551 16.98 -43.79 -19.26
N SER A 552 17.38 -45.04 -19.46
CA SER A 552 16.51 -46.21 -19.24
C SER A 552 17.32 -47.48 -18.88
N PRO A 553 16.74 -48.43 -18.13
CA PRO A 553 17.38 -49.72 -17.84
C PRO A 553 17.64 -50.52 -19.14
N PRO A 554 18.70 -51.34 -19.18
CA PRO A 554 19.01 -52.14 -20.37
C PRO A 554 17.91 -53.18 -20.64
N LEU A 555 17.39 -53.20 -21.87
CA LEU A 555 16.43 -54.20 -22.35
C LEU A 555 17.10 -55.35 -23.15
N GLY A 556 18.41 -55.24 -23.43
CA GLY A 556 19.24 -56.28 -24.07
C GLY A 556 20.72 -55.88 -24.25
N ASP A 557 21.56 -56.81 -24.71
CA ASP A 557 23.02 -56.66 -24.78
C ASP A 557 23.55 -55.72 -25.90
N PHE A 558 22.67 -55.18 -26.77
CA PHE A 558 23.06 -54.46 -28.00
C PHE A 558 22.51 -53.04 -28.15
N ASP A 559 21.92 -52.44 -27.11
CA ASP A 559 21.35 -51.09 -27.24
C ASP A 559 22.42 -49.98 -27.18
N GLU A 560 22.45 -49.12 -28.19
CA GLU A 560 23.20 -47.85 -28.17
C GLU A 560 22.61 -46.92 -27.11
N ARG A 561 23.44 -46.53 -26.13
CA ARG A 561 22.99 -45.79 -24.95
C ARG A 561 23.21 -44.29 -25.12
N THR A 562 22.14 -43.51 -24.97
CA THR A 562 22.24 -42.08 -24.69
C THR A 562 22.47 -41.86 -23.20
N TYR A 563 23.62 -41.27 -22.90
CA TYR A 563 24.11 -41.03 -21.55
C TYR A 563 24.02 -39.55 -21.23
N ASN A 564 23.26 -39.21 -20.19
CA ASN A 564 23.19 -37.84 -19.69
C ASN A 564 24.20 -37.64 -18.55
N SER A 565 24.58 -36.38 -18.35
CA SER A 565 25.45 -35.97 -17.24
C SER A 565 24.86 -36.40 -15.90
N SER A 566 25.65 -36.97 -14.99
CA SER A 566 25.22 -37.32 -13.62
C SER A 566 25.03 -36.11 -12.71
N ARG A 567 24.66 -34.96 -13.28
CA ARG A 567 24.51 -33.69 -12.61
C ARG A 567 23.09 -33.56 -12.07
N MET A 568 22.99 -33.36 -10.77
CA MET A 568 21.72 -33.11 -10.06
C MET A 568 21.73 -31.70 -9.50
N THR A 569 20.66 -30.95 -9.75
CA THR A 569 20.36 -29.70 -9.03
C THR A 569 19.65 -30.01 -7.70
N GLN A 570 19.56 -29.04 -6.80
CA GLN A 570 18.80 -29.21 -5.55
C GLN A 570 17.33 -29.56 -5.81
N ASP A 571 16.72 -28.98 -6.84
CA ASP A 571 15.34 -29.29 -7.26
C ASP A 571 15.22 -30.76 -7.70
N ASP A 572 16.22 -31.26 -8.45
CA ASP A 572 16.29 -32.68 -8.83
C ASP A 572 16.45 -33.58 -7.60
N VAL A 573 17.25 -33.19 -6.61
CA VAL A 573 17.39 -33.95 -5.34
C VAL A 573 16.05 -34.06 -4.62
N VAL A 574 15.32 -32.95 -4.50
CA VAL A 574 14.01 -32.91 -3.84
C VAL A 574 12.97 -33.75 -4.59
N LYS A 575 12.94 -33.67 -5.92
CA LYS A 575 11.91 -34.32 -6.74
C LYS A 575 12.21 -35.79 -7.05
N ILE A 576 13.48 -36.16 -7.20
CA ILE A 576 13.89 -37.49 -7.67
C ILE A 576 14.42 -38.36 -6.53
N ILE A 577 15.18 -37.78 -5.60
CA ILE A 577 15.93 -38.55 -4.61
C ILE A 577 15.14 -38.70 -3.30
N TYR A 578 14.60 -37.62 -2.74
CA TYR A 578 13.88 -37.68 -1.46
C TYR A 578 12.62 -38.57 -1.48
N PRO A 579 11.84 -38.69 -2.57
CA PRO A 579 10.70 -39.60 -2.59
C PRO A 579 11.08 -41.07 -2.47
N LEU A 580 12.31 -41.46 -2.87
CA LEU A 580 12.82 -42.83 -2.74
C LEU A 580 12.94 -43.28 -1.27
N ILE A 581 12.97 -42.34 -0.34
CA ILE A 581 13.07 -42.59 1.10
C ILE A 581 11.73 -42.81 1.78
N GLN A 582 10.60 -42.49 1.12
CA GLN A 582 9.28 -42.79 1.66
C GLN A 582 8.88 -44.28 1.55
N ASP A 583 9.73 -45.11 0.94
CA ASP A 583 9.57 -46.56 0.81
C ASP A 583 9.75 -47.28 2.17
N GLU A 584 8.87 -48.25 2.44
CA GLU A 584 8.70 -48.96 3.71
C GLU A 584 9.98 -49.67 4.20
N LYS A 585 10.82 -50.13 3.26
CA LYS A 585 12.15 -50.71 3.55
C LYS A 585 13.10 -49.74 4.25
N TYR A 586 12.99 -48.44 3.96
CA TYR A 586 13.83 -47.40 4.56
C TYR A 586 13.38 -47.05 5.98
N ARG A 587 12.08 -47.04 6.27
CA ARG A 587 11.56 -46.89 7.65
C ARG A 587 12.14 -47.97 8.57
N SER A 588 12.20 -49.22 8.10
CA SER A 588 12.81 -50.33 8.83
C SER A 588 14.33 -50.17 9.01
N TRP A 589 15.03 -49.61 8.02
CA TRP A 589 16.47 -49.36 8.11
C TRP A 589 16.81 -48.17 9.02
N ILE A 590 16.08 -47.05 8.96
CA ILE A 590 16.23 -45.89 9.87
C ILE A 590 16.01 -46.32 11.32
N LEU A 591 14.98 -47.12 11.61
CA LEU A 591 14.75 -47.64 12.95
C LEU A 591 15.96 -48.44 13.43
N LYS A 592 16.55 -49.26 12.56
CA LYS A 592 17.77 -50.04 12.86
C LYS A 592 19.02 -49.15 12.99
N PHE A 593 19.15 -48.12 12.17
CA PHE A 593 20.26 -47.17 12.17
C PHE A 593 20.25 -46.26 13.40
N ASN A 594 19.09 -45.68 13.76
CA ASN A 594 18.91 -44.86 14.95
C ASN A 594 19.08 -45.69 16.23
N LEU A 595 18.59 -46.94 16.25
CA LEU A 595 18.85 -47.89 17.34
C LEU A 595 20.36 -48.16 17.52
N LEU A 596 21.10 -48.28 16.41
CA LEU A 596 22.56 -48.47 16.44
C LEU A 596 23.30 -47.18 16.85
N LYS A 597 22.83 -46.01 16.43
CA LYS A 597 23.35 -44.69 16.82
C LYS A 597 23.15 -44.44 18.32
N ASP A 598 21.99 -44.77 18.88
CA ASP A 598 21.70 -44.65 20.31
C ASP A 598 22.48 -45.66 21.16
N LYS A 599 22.66 -46.90 20.67
CA LYS A 599 23.56 -47.87 21.32
C LYS A 599 25.01 -47.38 21.34
N ARG A 600 25.48 -46.72 20.28
CA ARG A 600 26.82 -46.11 20.21
C ARG A 600 26.96 -44.90 21.15
N LYS A 601 25.94 -44.02 21.23
CA LYS A 601 25.87 -42.94 22.24
C LYS A 601 25.92 -43.49 23.67
N LYS A 602 25.18 -44.56 23.98
CA LYS A 602 25.22 -45.20 25.30
C LYS A 602 26.58 -45.83 25.63
N ILE A 603 27.30 -46.36 24.63
CA ILE A 603 28.67 -46.88 24.82
C ILE A 603 29.68 -45.74 25.01
N GLN A 604 29.51 -44.58 24.36
CA GLN A 604 30.31 -43.39 24.63
C GLN A 604 30.08 -42.84 26.05
N ASN A 605 28.83 -42.81 26.51
CA ASN A 605 28.48 -42.37 27.86
C ASN A 605 28.92 -43.37 28.97
N LEU A 606 29.33 -44.58 28.62
CA LEU A 606 29.92 -45.57 29.54
C LEU A 606 31.44 -45.46 29.68
N LYS A 607 32.11 -44.59 28.90
CA LYS A 607 33.56 -44.34 28.98
C LYS A 607 33.94 -43.14 29.85
N GLU A 608 32.97 -42.42 30.42
CA GLU A 608 33.23 -41.50 31.51
C GLU A 608 33.11 -42.25 32.84
N PRO A 609 34.13 -42.22 33.72
CA PRO A 609 34.02 -42.85 35.02
C PRO A 609 32.96 -42.10 35.83
N VAL A 610 31.83 -42.75 36.09
CA VAL A 610 30.88 -42.30 37.10
C VAL A 610 31.54 -42.55 38.46
N VAL A 611 32.18 -41.53 39.02
CA VAL A 611 32.49 -41.49 40.45
C VAL A 611 31.20 -41.07 41.16
N VAL A 612 30.46 -42.04 41.69
CA VAL A 612 29.44 -41.74 42.69
C VAL A 612 30.20 -41.43 43.97
N SER A 613 30.25 -40.16 44.36
CA SER A 613 30.67 -39.77 45.70
C SER A 613 29.72 -40.42 46.70
N GLY A 614 30.27 -41.28 47.56
CA GLY A 614 29.55 -41.96 48.61
C GLY A 614 29.15 -41.08 49.79
N PHE A 615 29.42 -39.76 49.80
CA PHE A 615 29.00 -38.88 50.89
C PHE A 615 28.87 -37.41 50.43
N GLY A 616 27.67 -36.83 50.68
CA GLY A 616 27.47 -35.46 51.17
C GLY A 616 27.73 -34.26 50.25
N ASP A 617 26.62 -33.66 49.81
CA ASP A 617 26.36 -32.27 49.39
C ASP A 617 27.12 -31.63 48.19
N PRO A 618 26.41 -30.80 47.38
CA PRO A 618 27.01 -30.06 46.28
C PRO A 618 27.71 -28.80 46.78
N ILE A 619 28.82 -28.43 46.14
CA ILE A 619 29.40 -27.08 46.22
C ILE A 619 29.48 -26.54 44.79
N ASP A 620 29.13 -25.26 44.66
CA ASP A 620 28.86 -24.43 43.46
C ASP A 620 29.58 -24.77 42.15
#